data_AF-A0A1I7NJS7-F1
#
_entry.id   AF-A0A1I7NJS7-F1
#
_cell.length_a   1.000
_cell.length_b   1.000
_cell.length_c   1.000
_cell.angle_alpha   90.00
_cell.angle_beta   90.00
_cell.angle_gamma   90.00
#
_symmetry.space_group_name_H-M   'P 1'
#
loop_
_entity.id
_entity.type
_entity.pdbx_description
1 polymer ?
#
loop_
_entity_poly.entity_id
_entity_poly.type
_entity_poly.pdbx_seq_one_letter_code
_entity_poly.pdbx_strand_id
1 'polypeptide(L)'
;MPELPRTFAAFSAAKSGLLLAAVFFASLLTFTGGVRAQGLPLIRDAEIEALLQDYAKPIFQAAGFGGGRVTVRIVNNDAFNAFVLDGGNVFVHTGTLMQANTPNEVIGVIAHESGHIAGGHMAALRARIAKDQTRALLTQVLGIGAMVAGGVSGGTGGRETMQGGQALLQGGTSVIMKGLLAERRSQESAADQAGIQYLTATKQSGKGMLDTFERFKEQEYLTDQFQDPFVRSHPLSVDRLARLNQLATTSPYFAQKDPPSLQLRHDLMRAKLSGYLENPQTVFNRYPESNTTLPARYARAIGKFFKGGPGALEAALQDTEAMIRENPSYPYFHELKADFLMRTGKMAAAIPSLRQSLKLAPNSPLIRVELATALQSSDSAEAQKEAVELLRKALIDDSENGRAYRLLANVYYKQGKSPEADAMTAQAYFYEGNIKQAQLFAKRAQLQLRAGSPEWLKNDDIINYKPQT
;
A
#
# COMPACT_ATOMS: atom_id res chain seq x y z
N MET A 1 -69.79 44.11 27.45
CA MET A 1 -69.11 45.04 26.54
C MET A 1 -67.71 45.28 27.08
N PRO A 2 -66.71 45.40 26.20
CA PRO A 2 -65.46 44.61 26.17
C PRO A 2 -64.30 45.38 26.87
N GLU A 3 -63.08 44.87 27.07
CA GLU A 3 -62.08 44.56 26.05
C GLU A 3 -60.84 43.86 26.66
N LEU A 4 -60.34 42.86 25.94
CA LEU A 4 -58.90 42.55 25.87
C LEU A 4 -58.25 43.57 24.90
N PRO A 5 -56.98 43.93 25.12
CA PRO A 5 -55.95 43.46 24.19
C PRO A 5 -54.64 43.05 24.93
N ARG A 6 -53.98 41.93 24.60
CA ARG A 6 -52.91 41.78 23.57
C ARG A 6 -51.96 42.99 23.60
N THR A 7 -50.66 42.90 23.91
CA THR A 7 -49.61 42.01 23.39
C THR A 7 -48.31 42.14 24.21
N PHE A 8 -47.55 41.04 24.29
CA PHE A 8 -46.09 40.87 24.27
C PHE A 8 -45.16 42.09 24.50
N ALA A 9 -44.31 41.98 25.53
CA ALA A 9 -42.85 42.06 25.42
C ALA A 9 -42.19 41.65 26.76
N ALA A 10 -41.39 40.57 26.76
CA ALA A 10 -40.28 40.41 27.71
C ALA A 10 -39.32 39.33 27.20
N PHE A 11 -38.12 39.77 26.82
CA PHE A 11 -36.93 38.96 26.64
C PHE A 11 -36.49 38.39 27.99
N SER A 12 -36.17 37.09 28.08
CA SER A 12 -35.09 36.60 28.95
C SER A 12 -34.64 35.18 28.59
N ALA A 13 -33.40 35.12 28.09
CA ALA A 13 -32.34 34.14 28.31
C ALA A 13 -32.65 32.64 28.54
N ALA A 14 -32.19 31.86 27.55
CA ALA A 14 -31.23 30.75 27.67
C ALA A 14 -31.58 29.48 28.48
N LYS A 15 -31.60 28.35 27.75
CA LYS A 15 -30.83 27.10 27.97
C LYS A 15 -31.26 26.11 26.86
N SER A 16 -30.56 26.10 25.72
CA SER A 16 -29.42 25.22 25.42
C SER A 16 -29.73 23.73 25.68
N GLY A 17 -30.19 23.05 24.64
CA GLY A 17 -30.39 21.61 24.60
C GLY A 17 -30.32 21.09 23.17
N LEU A 18 -29.24 21.42 22.43
CA LEU A 18 -28.93 20.73 21.18
C LEU A 18 -28.02 19.54 21.52
N LEU A 19 -28.60 18.34 21.49
CA LEU A 19 -27.85 17.10 21.35
C LEU A 19 -27.12 17.14 20.00
N LEU A 20 -25.82 17.43 20.02
CA LEU A 20 -24.94 17.14 18.90
C LEU A 20 -24.82 15.61 18.78
N ALA A 21 -25.56 15.03 17.84
CA ALA A 21 -25.23 13.72 17.29
C ALA A 21 -23.95 13.88 16.46
N ALA A 22 -22.78 13.67 17.09
CA ALA A 22 -21.51 13.55 16.39
C ALA A 22 -21.51 12.24 15.59
N VAL A 23 -21.95 12.31 14.33
CA VAL A 23 -21.74 11.24 13.35
C VAL A 23 -20.27 11.28 12.96
N PHE A 24 -19.47 10.40 13.56
CA PHE A 24 -18.11 10.11 13.09
C PHE A 24 -18.22 9.47 11.70
N PHE A 25 -17.95 10.24 10.65
CA PHE A 25 -17.69 9.71 9.31
C PHE A 25 -16.35 8.98 9.36
N ALA A 26 -16.39 7.66 9.55
CA ALA A 26 -15.26 6.80 9.26
C ALA A 26 -15.01 6.85 7.74
N SER A 27 -13.85 7.36 7.36
CA SER A 27 -13.37 7.39 5.99
C SER A 27 -13.29 5.96 5.44
N LEU A 28 -14.18 5.66 4.51
CA LEU A 28 -14.14 4.68 3.43
C LEU A 28 -12.81 4.22 2.82
N LEU A 29 -11.65 4.86 3.06
CA LEU A 29 -10.38 4.21 2.72
C LEU A 29 -10.37 2.95 3.56
N THR A 30 -10.27 1.78 2.96
CA THR A 30 -10.16 0.57 3.77
C THR A 30 -8.79 0.59 4.46
N PHE A 31 -8.72 1.27 5.60
CA PHE A 31 -7.70 1.04 6.60
C PHE A 31 -7.94 -0.39 7.06
N THR A 32 -7.28 -1.34 6.41
CA THR A 32 -7.05 -2.62 7.04
C THR A 32 -6.13 -2.34 8.21
N GLY A 33 -6.73 -2.10 9.38
CA GLY A 33 -6.05 -2.27 10.66
C GLY A 33 -5.70 -3.75 10.80
N GLY A 34 -4.65 -4.17 10.09
CA GLY A 34 -3.93 -5.41 10.27
C GLY A 34 -2.62 -5.06 10.95
N VAL A 35 -2.51 -5.44 12.21
CA VAL A 35 -1.39 -5.15 13.08
C VAL A 35 -0.23 -6.09 12.68
N ARG A 36 0.94 -5.49 12.42
CA ARG A 36 2.27 -6.13 12.43
C ARG A 36 2.51 -7.33 11.51
N ALA A 37 2.63 -7.02 10.22
CA ALA A 37 3.97 -7.00 9.64
C ALA A 37 4.48 -5.55 9.73
N GLN A 38 5.23 -5.21 10.78
CA GLN A 38 5.86 -3.89 11.02
C GLN A 38 5.01 -2.60 11.20
N GLY A 39 3.67 -2.62 11.16
CA GLY A 39 2.87 -1.43 11.54
C GLY A 39 2.90 -0.26 10.54
N LEU A 40 3.19 -0.55 9.28
CA LEU A 40 3.14 0.42 8.19
C LEU A 40 1.67 0.71 7.79
N PRO A 41 1.29 1.97 7.53
CA PRO A 41 -0.06 2.33 7.09
C PRO A 41 -0.24 1.96 5.60
N LEU A 42 -0.56 0.70 5.33
CA LEU A 42 -0.72 0.22 3.96
C LEU A 42 -2.03 0.70 3.31
N ILE A 43 -1.98 1.04 2.03
CA ILE A 43 -3.15 1.31 1.19
C ILE A 43 -3.38 0.10 0.30
N ARG A 44 -4.65 -0.32 0.19
CA ARG A 44 -5.12 -1.30 -0.79
C ARG A 44 -6.00 -0.60 -1.82
N ASP A 45 -5.65 -0.68 -3.10
CA ASP A 45 -6.41 -0.08 -4.19
C ASP A 45 -6.29 -0.91 -5.47
N ALA A 46 -7.42 -1.31 -6.05
CA ALA A 46 -7.46 -2.20 -7.21
C ALA A 46 -6.80 -1.60 -8.46
N GLU A 47 -6.96 -0.30 -8.70
CA GLU A 47 -6.43 0.38 -9.87
C GLU A 47 -4.92 0.55 -9.76
N ILE A 48 -4.48 1.02 -8.60
CA ILE A 48 -3.09 1.36 -8.36
C ILE A 48 -2.25 0.09 -8.23
N GLU A 49 -2.73 -0.94 -7.51
CA GLU A 49 -2.01 -2.23 -7.42
C GLU A 49 -1.89 -2.90 -8.79
N ALA A 50 -2.93 -2.85 -9.63
CA ALA A 50 -2.86 -3.39 -10.98
C ALA A 50 -1.85 -2.62 -11.87
N LEU A 51 -1.79 -1.30 -11.75
CA LEU A 51 -0.78 -0.50 -12.46
C LEU A 51 0.64 -0.80 -11.98
N LEU A 52 0.85 -0.90 -10.67
CA LEU A 52 2.15 -1.25 -10.11
C LEU A 52 2.57 -2.68 -10.47
N GLN A 53 1.62 -3.60 -10.58
CA GLN A 53 1.88 -4.94 -11.10
C GLN A 53 2.34 -4.90 -12.57
N ASP A 54 1.75 -4.04 -13.40
CA ASP A 54 2.19 -3.87 -14.80
C ASP A 54 3.60 -3.25 -14.89
N TYR A 55 3.97 -2.37 -13.96
CA TYR A 55 5.33 -1.85 -13.84
C TYR A 55 6.33 -2.91 -13.39
N ALA A 56 5.97 -3.66 -12.35
CA ALA A 56 6.89 -4.54 -11.64
C ALA A 56 7.08 -5.90 -12.31
N LYS A 57 6.03 -6.46 -12.93
CA LYS A 57 6.06 -7.83 -13.47
C LYS A 57 7.21 -8.07 -14.47
N PRO A 58 7.46 -7.20 -15.47
CA PRO A 58 8.60 -7.39 -16.38
C PRO A 58 9.94 -7.36 -15.65
N ILE A 59 10.09 -6.44 -14.69
CA ILE A 59 11.31 -6.28 -13.89
C ILE A 59 11.56 -7.50 -13.01
N PHE A 60 10.55 -7.98 -12.27
CA PHE A 60 10.66 -9.16 -11.43
C PHE A 60 10.94 -10.44 -12.24
N GLN A 61 10.43 -10.53 -13.47
CA GLN A 61 10.77 -11.60 -14.40
C GLN A 61 12.24 -11.52 -14.82
N ALA A 62 12.74 -10.34 -15.19
CA ALA A 62 14.15 -10.12 -15.53
C ALA A 62 15.09 -10.37 -14.35
N ALA A 63 14.65 -10.08 -13.13
CA ALA A 63 15.39 -10.33 -11.89
C ALA A 63 15.36 -11.80 -11.42
N GLY A 64 14.55 -12.66 -12.06
CA GLY A 64 14.49 -14.09 -11.77
C GLY A 64 13.62 -14.47 -10.55
N PHE A 65 12.73 -13.59 -10.08
CA PHE A 65 11.86 -13.87 -8.93
C PHE A 65 10.69 -14.80 -9.25
N GLY A 66 10.38 -15.01 -10.53
CA GLY A 66 9.16 -15.70 -10.96
C GLY A 66 7.91 -14.83 -10.75
N GLY A 67 6.80 -15.17 -11.40
CA GLY A 67 5.64 -14.29 -11.55
C GLY A 67 4.77 -14.02 -10.31
N GLY A 68 5.21 -14.35 -9.10
CA GLY A 68 4.36 -14.22 -7.90
C GLY A 68 5.07 -14.31 -6.54
N ARG A 69 6.41 -14.15 -6.47
CA ARG A 69 7.14 -14.17 -5.19
C ARG A 69 7.33 -12.80 -4.56
N VAL A 70 7.25 -11.75 -5.38
CA VAL A 70 7.45 -10.37 -4.94
C VAL A 70 6.23 -9.55 -5.32
N THR A 71 5.70 -8.82 -4.35
CA THR A 71 4.52 -7.95 -4.52
C THR A 71 4.88 -6.51 -4.22
N VAL A 72 4.30 -5.57 -4.96
CA VAL A 72 4.43 -4.14 -4.64
C VAL A 72 3.32 -3.76 -3.66
N ARG A 73 3.69 -3.13 -2.54
CA ARG A 73 2.77 -2.67 -1.50
C ARG A 73 2.84 -1.15 -1.38
N ILE A 74 1.69 -0.50 -1.21
CA ILE A 74 1.60 0.95 -1.13
C ILE A 74 1.61 1.38 0.34
N VAL A 75 2.49 2.30 0.71
CA VAL A 75 2.56 2.89 2.05
C VAL A 75 2.00 4.30 2.00
N ASN A 76 1.02 4.60 2.84
CA ASN A 76 0.46 5.94 3.00
C ASN A 76 1.48 6.86 3.68
N ASN A 77 2.26 7.57 2.88
CA ASN A 77 3.27 8.49 3.32
C ASN A 77 3.61 9.44 2.14
N ASP A 78 3.63 10.73 2.40
CA ASP A 78 3.81 11.80 1.41
C ASP A 78 5.27 12.01 0.98
N ALA A 79 6.23 11.48 1.75
CA ALA A 79 7.63 11.47 1.37
C ALA A 79 7.89 10.59 0.15
N PHE A 80 8.83 11.01 -0.69
CA PHE A 80 9.36 10.15 -1.74
C PHE A 80 10.20 9.05 -1.09
N ASN A 81 9.78 7.80 -1.22
CA ASN A 81 10.56 6.65 -0.77
C ASN A 81 10.06 5.33 -1.37
N ALA A 82 10.96 4.36 -1.47
CA ALA A 82 10.63 2.96 -1.67
C ALA A 82 11.68 2.11 -0.92
N PHE A 83 11.33 0.89 -0.53
CA PHE A 83 12.25 0.02 0.19
C PHE A 83 11.78 -1.45 0.16
N VAL A 84 12.69 -2.34 0.53
CA VAL A 84 12.45 -3.78 0.70
C VAL A 84 12.78 -4.17 2.13
N LEU A 85 11.94 -5.01 2.76
CA LEU A 85 12.15 -5.46 4.15
C LEU A 85 12.47 -6.95 4.27
N ASP A 86 11.71 -7.78 3.55
CA ASP A 86 11.64 -9.23 3.75
C ASP A 86 12.00 -10.04 2.50
N GLY A 87 12.32 -9.35 1.39
CA GLY A 87 12.57 -9.95 0.08
C GLY A 87 11.31 -10.44 -0.64
N GLY A 88 10.13 -10.36 -0.01
CA GLY A 88 8.83 -10.73 -0.60
C GLY A 88 7.98 -9.53 -0.99
N ASN A 89 8.33 -8.32 -0.53
CA ASN A 89 7.59 -7.11 -0.81
C ASN A 89 8.51 -5.94 -1.16
N VAL A 90 8.14 -5.19 -2.20
CA VAL A 90 8.64 -3.84 -2.48
C VAL A 90 7.61 -2.85 -1.95
N PHE A 91 7.97 -2.04 -0.98
CA PHE A 91 7.11 -1.01 -0.42
C PHE A 91 7.36 0.31 -1.14
N VAL A 92 6.30 0.95 -1.64
CA VAL A 92 6.38 2.23 -2.34
C VAL A 92 5.49 3.24 -1.64
N HIS A 93 6.05 4.40 -1.29
CA HIS A 93 5.28 5.47 -0.68
C HIS A 93 4.32 6.13 -1.68
N THR A 94 3.18 6.61 -1.20
CA THR A 94 2.28 7.46 -2.01
C THR A 94 2.96 8.71 -2.53
N GLY A 95 3.93 9.27 -1.80
CA GLY A 95 4.77 10.38 -2.23
C GLY A 95 5.54 10.08 -3.51
N THR A 96 6.15 8.90 -3.61
CA THR A 96 6.84 8.42 -4.82
C THR A 96 5.89 8.39 -6.01
N LEU A 97 4.69 7.84 -5.83
CA LEU A 97 3.69 7.71 -6.89
C LEU A 97 3.14 9.06 -7.35
N MET A 98 2.96 10.02 -6.42
CA MET A 98 2.42 11.34 -6.72
C MET A 98 3.45 12.29 -7.34
N GLN A 99 4.70 12.19 -6.92
CA GLN A 99 5.80 13.05 -7.36
C GLN A 99 6.49 12.54 -8.64
N ALA A 100 6.33 11.27 -8.98
CA ALA A 100 6.78 10.75 -10.28
C ALA A 100 5.97 11.40 -11.41
N ASN A 101 6.65 11.90 -12.45
CA ASN A 101 5.96 12.50 -13.60
C ASN A 101 5.69 11.48 -14.70
N THR A 102 6.46 10.40 -14.73
CA THR A 102 6.37 9.35 -15.74
C THR A 102 6.28 7.97 -15.09
N PRO A 103 5.67 6.98 -15.77
CA PRO A 103 5.78 5.58 -15.40
C PRO A 103 7.24 5.15 -15.20
N ASN A 104 8.14 5.57 -16.10
CA ASN A 104 9.54 5.16 -16.09
C ASN A 104 10.32 5.56 -14.82
N GLU A 105 9.94 6.65 -14.14
CA GLU A 105 10.51 7.00 -12.83
C GLU A 105 10.16 5.94 -11.76
N VAL A 106 8.89 5.54 -11.66
CA VAL A 106 8.46 4.50 -10.70
C VAL A 106 9.02 3.13 -11.09
N ILE A 107 9.04 2.80 -12.38
CA ILE A 107 9.64 1.56 -12.90
C ILE A 107 11.14 1.53 -12.56
N GLY A 108 11.84 2.66 -12.69
CA GLY A 108 13.25 2.79 -12.31
C GLY A 108 13.48 2.53 -10.82
N VAL A 109 12.64 3.10 -9.95
CA VAL A 109 12.67 2.81 -8.50
C VAL A 109 12.42 1.33 -8.22
N ILE A 110 11.42 0.71 -8.84
CA ILE A 110 11.14 -0.73 -8.67
C ILE A 110 12.31 -1.60 -9.17
N ALA A 111 12.98 -1.19 -10.26
CA ALA A 111 14.16 -1.88 -10.77
C ALA A 111 15.35 -1.80 -9.80
N HIS A 112 15.55 -0.65 -9.17
CA HIS A 112 16.54 -0.47 -8.09
C HIS A 112 16.24 -1.37 -6.89
N GLU A 113 15.01 -1.34 -6.37
CA GLU A 113 14.59 -2.19 -5.25
C GLU A 113 14.69 -3.69 -5.58
N SER A 114 14.43 -4.06 -6.83
CA SER A 114 14.65 -5.43 -7.31
C SER A 114 16.13 -5.82 -7.26
N GLY A 115 17.04 -4.89 -7.53
CA GLY A 115 18.47 -5.06 -7.33
C GLY A 115 18.82 -5.39 -5.89
N HIS A 116 18.21 -4.71 -4.91
CA HIS A 116 18.37 -5.02 -3.49
C HIS A 116 17.87 -6.42 -3.12
N ILE A 117 16.71 -6.85 -3.63
CA ILE A 117 16.18 -8.21 -3.40
C ILE A 117 17.14 -9.26 -3.97
N ALA A 118 17.56 -9.10 -5.22
CA ALA A 118 18.48 -10.04 -5.87
C ALA A 118 19.84 -10.10 -5.16
N GLY A 119 20.38 -8.94 -4.77
CA GLY A 119 21.61 -8.83 -3.99
C GLY A 119 21.50 -9.49 -2.61
N GLY A 120 20.39 -9.28 -1.91
CA GLY A 120 20.09 -9.89 -0.62
C GLY A 120 19.99 -11.41 -0.67
N HIS A 121 19.36 -11.98 -1.70
CA HIS A 121 19.34 -13.42 -1.92
C HIS A 121 20.75 -14.00 -2.12
N MET A 122 21.60 -13.34 -2.90
CA MET A 122 22.99 -13.77 -3.11
C MET A 122 23.82 -13.66 -1.84
N ALA A 123 23.62 -12.59 -1.07
CA ALA A 123 24.26 -12.41 0.22
C ALA A 123 23.81 -13.51 1.21
N ALA A 124 22.52 -13.86 1.23
CA ALA A 124 21.97 -14.91 2.08
C ALA A 124 22.48 -16.30 1.68
N LEU A 125 22.65 -16.55 0.38
CA LEU A 125 23.28 -17.75 -0.13
C LEU A 125 24.76 -17.83 0.32
N ARG A 126 25.54 -16.76 0.15
CA ARG A 126 26.93 -16.68 0.62
C ARG A 126 27.03 -16.90 2.13
N ALA A 127 26.11 -16.34 2.91
CA ALA A 127 26.04 -16.51 4.37
C ALA A 127 25.62 -17.92 4.81
N ARG A 128 24.96 -18.70 3.96
CA ARG A 128 24.69 -20.14 4.21
C ARG A 128 25.93 -20.99 3.91
N ILE A 129 26.75 -20.56 2.96
CA ILE A 129 28.00 -21.23 2.57
C ILE A 129 29.14 -20.88 3.55
N ALA A 130 29.18 -19.63 4.04
CA ALA A 130 30.12 -19.16 5.06
C ALA A 130 29.64 -19.53 6.47
N LYS A 131 30.43 -20.28 7.23
CA LYS A 131 30.11 -20.59 8.64
C LYS A 131 30.17 -19.31 9.51
N ASP A 132 29.01 -18.93 10.03
CA ASP A 132 28.72 -18.10 11.21
C ASP A 132 29.05 -16.59 11.25
N GLN A 133 29.93 -16.02 10.44
CA GLN A 133 30.23 -14.57 10.53
C GLN A 133 29.35 -13.65 9.67
N THR A 134 28.71 -14.17 8.62
CA THR A 134 28.01 -13.33 7.62
C THR A 134 26.54 -13.05 7.97
N ARG A 135 25.93 -13.85 8.86
CA ARG A 135 24.50 -13.71 9.22
C ARG A 135 24.20 -12.39 9.94
N ALA A 136 25.04 -11.97 10.89
CA ALA A 136 24.83 -10.73 11.64
C ALA A 136 24.99 -9.47 10.77
N LEU A 137 25.87 -9.51 9.76
CA LEU A 137 26.07 -8.42 8.81
C LEU A 137 24.89 -8.31 7.83
N LEU A 138 24.33 -9.45 7.40
CA LEU A 138 23.21 -9.48 6.47
C LEU A 138 21.92 -8.84 7.02
N THR A 139 21.59 -9.12 8.28
CA THR A 139 20.39 -8.59 8.94
C THR A 139 20.47 -7.06 9.11
N GLN A 140 21.67 -6.51 9.21
CA GLN A 140 21.90 -5.07 9.34
C GLN A 140 21.93 -4.36 7.99
N VAL A 141 22.43 -5.00 6.93
CA VAL A 141 22.52 -4.41 5.59
C VAL A 141 21.16 -4.39 4.88
N LEU A 142 20.30 -5.39 5.12
CA LEU A 142 18.95 -5.46 4.52
C LEU A 142 17.83 -4.88 5.41
N GLY A 143 18.12 -4.61 6.69
CA GLY A 143 17.11 -4.28 7.71
C GLY A 143 16.92 -2.79 8.04
N ILE A 144 17.55 -1.86 7.30
CA ILE A 144 17.53 -0.42 7.64
C ILE A 144 16.25 0.28 7.13
N GLY A 145 15.09 -0.37 7.31
CA GLY A 145 13.82 0.35 7.49
C GLY A 145 13.55 0.70 8.96
N ALA A 146 14.23 0.03 9.90
CA ALA A 146 13.91 0.10 11.33
C ALA A 146 14.55 1.28 12.09
N MET A 147 15.54 1.97 11.54
CA MET A 147 16.24 3.06 12.25
C MET A 147 15.49 4.41 12.24
N VAL A 148 14.36 4.53 11.55
CA VAL A 148 13.57 5.78 11.53
C VAL A 148 12.52 5.84 12.65
N ALA A 149 12.29 4.75 13.40
CA ALA A 149 11.20 4.67 14.38
C ALA A 149 11.61 4.64 15.88
N GLY A 150 12.89 4.87 16.22
CA GLY A 150 13.44 4.54 17.54
C GLY A 150 14.10 5.67 18.33
N GLY A 151 13.62 6.91 18.21
CA GLY A 151 14.00 7.98 19.14
C GLY A 151 13.34 7.77 20.50
N VAL A 152 14.15 7.59 21.55
CA VAL A 152 13.81 7.60 22.99
C VAL A 152 12.73 6.61 23.46
N SER A 153 13.17 5.43 23.92
CA SER A 153 12.55 4.80 25.09
C SER A 153 13.60 4.54 26.15
N GLY A 154 13.54 5.34 27.22
CA GLY A 154 14.39 5.24 28.40
C GLY A 154 14.07 3.98 29.18
N GLY A 155 14.81 2.91 28.92
CA GLY A 155 14.89 1.73 29.77
C GLY A 155 16.16 1.77 30.61
N THR A 156 16.02 1.65 31.92
CA THR A 156 17.04 1.78 32.99
C THR A 156 18.10 0.66 33.01
N GLY A 157 18.54 0.17 31.85
CA GLY A 157 19.66 -0.77 31.71
C GLY A 157 20.96 -0.16 31.15
N GLY A 158 20.93 1.11 30.73
CA GLY A 158 22.01 1.74 29.95
C GLY A 158 23.13 2.42 30.73
N ARG A 159 23.26 2.22 32.06
CA ARG A 159 24.23 2.98 32.87
C ARG A 159 25.60 2.32 33.08
N GLU A 160 25.73 0.99 32.93
CA GLU A 160 27.03 0.33 33.12
C GLU A 160 27.88 0.22 31.84
N THR A 161 27.29 0.33 30.66
CA THR A 161 28.02 0.34 29.37
C THR A 161 28.67 1.71 29.07
N MET A 162 28.36 2.76 29.83
CA MET A 162 28.82 4.13 29.53
C MET A 162 30.18 4.50 30.13
N GLN A 163 30.64 3.83 31.19
CA GLN A 163 31.96 4.14 31.79
C GLN A 163 33.14 3.45 31.08
N GLY A 164 32.92 2.34 30.37
CA GLY A 164 33.92 1.72 29.49
C GLY A 164 33.99 2.32 28.08
N GLY A 165 33.08 3.24 27.74
CA GLY A 165 32.89 3.76 26.38
C GLY A 165 33.83 4.89 25.96
N GLN A 166 34.44 5.65 26.89
CA GLN A 166 35.20 6.84 26.49
C GLN A 166 36.56 6.54 25.85
N ALA A 167 37.17 5.38 26.10
CA ALA A 167 38.44 5.00 25.48
C ALA A 167 38.27 4.36 24.08
N LEU A 168 37.07 3.85 23.75
CA LEU A 168 36.79 3.17 22.48
C LEU A 168 36.32 4.11 21.36
N LEU A 169 35.96 5.35 21.69
CA LEU A 169 35.31 6.30 20.78
C LEU A 169 36.26 7.04 19.81
N GLN A 170 37.57 7.03 20.04
CA GLN A 170 38.50 7.86 19.24
C GLN A 170 39.22 7.12 18.10
N GLY A 171 39.20 5.78 18.05
CA GLY A 171 39.97 5.03 17.04
C GLY A 171 39.25 3.85 16.38
N GLY A 172 38.52 3.03 17.14
CA GLY A 172 37.92 1.78 16.63
C GLY A 172 36.55 1.94 15.98
N THR A 173 35.71 2.84 16.51
CA THR A 173 34.37 3.11 15.97
C THR A 173 34.41 3.77 14.60
N SER A 174 35.43 4.59 14.30
CA SER A 174 35.54 5.27 13.01
C SER A 174 35.86 4.30 11.85
N VAL A 175 36.68 3.27 12.08
CA VAL A 175 37.02 2.27 11.05
C VAL A 175 35.84 1.34 10.79
N ILE A 176 35.13 0.90 11.83
CA ILE A 176 33.94 0.04 11.71
C ILE A 176 32.82 0.81 10.98
N MET A 177 32.56 2.06 11.36
CA MET A 177 31.55 2.89 10.69
C MET A 177 31.93 3.22 9.24
N LYS A 178 33.21 3.49 8.96
CA LYS A 178 33.69 3.68 7.58
C LYS A 178 33.51 2.43 6.73
N GLY A 179 33.78 1.25 7.28
CA GLY A 179 33.56 -0.04 6.62
C GLY A 179 32.09 -0.30 6.29
N LEU A 180 31.18 -0.05 7.25
CA LEU A 180 29.74 -0.18 7.05
C LEU A 180 29.20 0.78 5.98
N LEU A 181 29.67 2.03 5.97
CA LEU A 181 29.29 3.01 4.96
C LEU A 181 29.83 2.66 3.57
N ALA A 182 31.04 2.10 3.48
CA ALA A 182 31.61 1.60 2.23
C ALA A 182 30.80 0.41 1.68
N GLU A 183 30.42 -0.54 2.54
CA GLU A 183 29.55 -1.66 2.16
C GLU A 183 28.20 -1.17 1.62
N ARG A 184 27.55 -0.22 2.31
CA ARG A 184 26.29 0.37 1.84
C ARG A 184 26.42 0.99 0.45
N ARG A 185 27.45 1.80 0.21
CA ARG A 185 27.71 2.36 -1.13
C ARG A 185 27.95 1.28 -2.18
N SER A 186 28.60 0.17 -1.82
CA SER A 186 28.77 -0.98 -2.72
C SER A 186 27.44 -1.66 -3.04
N GLN A 187 26.55 -1.82 -2.06
CA GLN A 187 25.22 -2.39 -2.26
C GLN A 187 24.35 -1.49 -3.15
N GLU A 188 24.37 -0.18 -2.92
CA GLU A 188 23.68 0.80 -3.78
C GLU A 188 24.18 0.74 -5.23
N SER A 189 25.50 0.71 -5.45
CA SER A 189 26.07 0.63 -6.80
C SER A 189 25.75 -0.70 -7.49
N ALA A 190 25.65 -1.79 -6.73
CA ALA A 190 25.24 -3.10 -7.26
C ALA A 190 23.74 -3.10 -7.63
N ALA A 191 22.89 -2.48 -6.79
CA ALA A 191 21.47 -2.32 -7.06
C ALA A 191 21.21 -1.44 -8.30
N ASP A 192 21.95 -0.34 -8.47
CA ASP A 192 21.88 0.51 -9.67
C ASP A 192 22.22 -0.29 -10.94
N GLN A 193 23.32 -1.04 -10.90
CA GLN A 193 23.79 -1.81 -12.03
C GLN A 193 22.78 -2.91 -12.39
N ALA A 194 22.26 -3.63 -11.39
CA ALA A 194 21.21 -4.63 -11.58
C ALA A 194 19.93 -3.99 -12.15
N GLY A 195 19.51 -2.86 -11.60
CA GLY A 195 18.35 -2.10 -12.06
C GLY A 195 18.43 -1.73 -13.54
N ILE A 196 19.57 -1.15 -13.98
CA ILE A 196 19.79 -0.82 -15.40
C ILE A 196 19.84 -2.09 -16.28
N GLN A 197 20.41 -3.19 -15.78
CA GLN A 197 20.39 -4.47 -16.49
C GLN A 197 18.96 -4.99 -16.69
N TYR A 198 18.11 -4.90 -15.67
CA TYR A 198 16.71 -5.29 -15.76
C TYR A 198 15.94 -4.42 -16.75
N LEU A 199 16.10 -3.09 -16.66
CA LEU A 199 15.47 -2.14 -17.59
C LEU A 199 15.91 -2.40 -19.03
N THR A 200 17.20 -2.68 -19.25
CA THR A 200 17.72 -3.01 -20.58
C THR A 200 17.14 -4.35 -21.08
N ALA A 201 17.05 -5.36 -20.22
CA ALA A 201 16.47 -6.65 -20.56
C ALA A 201 14.97 -6.56 -20.90
N THR A 202 14.23 -5.67 -20.24
CA THR A 202 12.81 -5.39 -20.50
C THR A 202 12.58 -4.35 -21.60
N LYS A 203 13.65 -3.85 -22.23
CA LYS A 203 13.62 -2.81 -23.26
C LYS A 203 13.00 -1.49 -22.81
N GLN A 204 13.10 -1.20 -21.53
CA GLN A 204 12.64 0.03 -20.90
C GLN A 204 13.82 1.00 -20.74
N SER A 205 13.52 2.31 -20.73
CA SER A 205 14.56 3.32 -20.58
C SER A 205 15.12 3.32 -19.15
N GLY A 206 16.42 3.55 -19.02
CA GLY A 206 17.09 3.89 -17.76
C GLY A 206 16.91 5.36 -17.35
N LYS A 207 16.30 6.19 -18.20
CA LYS A 207 16.21 7.63 -18.00
C LYS A 207 15.40 8.01 -16.77
N GLY A 208 14.29 7.36 -16.48
CA GLY A 208 13.45 7.66 -15.31
C GLY A 208 14.16 7.38 -13.99
N MET A 209 15.02 6.36 -13.94
CA MET A 209 15.90 6.12 -12.79
C MET A 209 16.91 7.27 -12.63
N LEU A 210 17.52 7.71 -13.73
CA LEU A 210 18.43 8.86 -13.74
C LEU A 210 17.73 10.16 -13.32
N ASP A 211 16.57 10.48 -13.90
CA ASP A 211 15.77 11.67 -13.59
C ASP A 211 15.40 11.71 -12.09
N THR A 212 15.09 10.55 -11.51
CA THR A 212 14.81 10.42 -10.08
C THR A 212 16.05 10.75 -9.25
N PHE A 213 17.23 10.24 -9.61
CA PHE A 213 18.46 10.49 -8.86
C PHE A 213 18.95 11.93 -9.02
N GLU A 214 18.83 12.50 -10.22
CA GLU A 214 19.19 13.89 -10.49
C GLU A 214 18.36 14.87 -9.66
N ARG A 215 17.08 14.54 -9.39
CA ARG A 215 16.21 15.33 -8.50
C ARG A 215 16.78 15.47 -7.08
N PHE A 216 17.52 14.47 -6.61
CA PHE A 216 18.07 14.42 -5.26
C PHE A 216 19.57 14.71 -5.20
N LYS A 217 20.22 15.09 -6.31
CA LYS A 217 21.67 15.32 -6.35
C LYS A 217 22.17 16.37 -5.34
N GLU A 218 21.35 17.39 -5.07
CA GLU A 218 21.72 18.50 -4.17
C GLU A 218 21.61 18.11 -2.68
N GLN A 219 20.95 16.98 -2.38
CA GLN A 219 20.79 16.47 -1.02
C GLN A 219 22.11 15.94 -0.45
N GLU A 220 23.09 15.57 -1.29
CA GLU A 220 24.42 15.10 -0.85
C GLU A 220 25.15 16.16 -0.01
N TYR A 221 24.88 17.44 -0.24
CA TYR A 221 25.52 18.56 0.47
C TYR A 221 24.79 18.95 1.76
N LEU A 222 23.61 18.38 2.02
CA LEU A 222 22.85 18.62 3.23
C LEU A 222 23.27 17.65 4.34
N THR A 223 23.25 18.09 5.58
CA THR A 223 23.42 17.20 6.73
C THR A 223 22.23 16.24 6.86
N ASP A 224 22.45 15.02 7.38
CA ASP A 224 21.45 13.96 7.52
C ASP A 224 20.06 14.42 8.03
N GLN A 225 19.99 15.40 8.94
CA GLN A 225 18.71 15.90 9.45
C GLN A 225 17.84 16.59 8.38
N PHE A 226 18.45 17.20 7.36
CA PHE A 226 17.77 17.95 6.30
C PHE A 226 17.70 17.18 4.98
N GLN A 227 18.25 15.96 4.93
CA GLN A 227 18.18 15.11 3.75
C GLN A 227 16.80 14.48 3.59
N ASP A 228 16.36 14.38 2.33
CA ASP A 228 15.17 13.64 1.95
C ASP A 228 15.22 12.19 2.48
N PRO A 229 14.10 11.62 2.99
CA PRO A 229 14.04 10.23 3.41
C PRO A 229 14.64 9.23 2.42
N PHE A 230 14.46 9.44 1.11
CA PHE A 230 15.04 8.59 0.07
C PHE A 230 16.57 8.61 0.08
N VAL A 231 17.20 9.78 0.23
CA VAL A 231 18.69 9.87 0.25
C VAL A 231 19.28 9.27 1.51
N ARG A 232 18.54 9.32 2.63
CA ARG A 232 18.95 8.69 3.88
C ARG A 232 18.92 7.17 3.83
N SER A 233 17.93 6.58 3.14
CA SER A 233 17.87 5.13 2.91
C SER A 233 18.81 4.69 1.79
N HIS A 234 18.96 5.51 0.74
CA HIS A 234 19.79 5.25 -0.44
C HIS A 234 20.82 6.36 -0.65
N PRO A 235 21.96 6.35 0.07
CA PRO A 235 22.98 7.39 -0.05
C PRO A 235 23.42 7.61 -1.51
N LEU A 236 23.25 8.84 -1.98
CA LEU A 236 23.70 9.27 -3.31
C LEU A 236 25.14 9.79 -3.22
N SER A 237 25.89 9.64 -4.30
CA SER A 237 27.21 10.27 -4.47
C SER A 237 27.40 10.70 -5.92
N VAL A 238 28.21 11.73 -6.14
CA VAL A 238 28.58 12.19 -7.50
C VAL A 238 29.11 11.03 -8.36
N ASP A 239 29.96 10.16 -7.80
CA ASP A 239 30.50 8.99 -8.51
C ASP A 239 29.41 7.98 -8.89
N ARG A 240 28.44 7.75 -8.00
CA ARG A 240 27.31 6.84 -8.25
C ARG A 240 26.43 7.40 -9.37
N LEU A 241 26.12 8.70 -9.32
CA LEU A 241 25.34 9.37 -10.37
C LEU A 241 26.05 9.33 -11.73
N ALA A 242 27.37 9.59 -11.76
CA ALA A 242 28.16 9.52 -12.98
C ALA A 242 28.16 8.10 -13.59
N ARG A 243 28.31 7.06 -12.76
CA ARG A 243 28.21 5.66 -13.20
C ARG A 243 26.81 5.32 -13.70
N LEU A 244 25.77 5.71 -12.97
CA LEU A 244 24.38 5.48 -13.38
C LEU A 244 24.09 6.15 -14.73
N ASN A 245 24.53 7.40 -14.91
CA ASN A 245 24.40 8.11 -16.17
C ASN A 245 25.10 7.36 -17.32
N GLN A 246 26.33 6.90 -17.11
CA GLN A 246 27.06 6.11 -18.12
C GLN A 246 26.31 4.81 -18.47
N LEU A 247 25.85 4.06 -17.46
CA LEU A 247 25.12 2.80 -17.65
C LEU A 247 23.80 3.04 -18.40
N ALA A 248 23.03 4.04 -17.99
CA ALA A 248 21.73 4.36 -18.58
C ALA A 248 21.89 4.82 -20.05
N THR A 249 22.79 5.74 -20.33
CA THR A 249 23.00 6.32 -21.67
C THR A 249 23.62 5.35 -22.68
N THR A 250 24.35 4.34 -22.20
CA THR A 250 24.90 3.27 -23.06
C THR A 250 23.83 2.28 -23.53
N SER A 251 22.68 2.22 -22.84
CA SER A 251 21.58 1.33 -23.23
C SER A 251 20.96 1.76 -24.57
N PRO A 252 20.72 0.82 -25.51
CA PRO A 252 20.04 1.15 -26.77
C PRO A 252 18.59 1.62 -26.57
N TYR A 253 18.03 1.42 -25.37
CA TYR A 253 16.67 1.80 -25.01
C TYR A 253 16.59 3.13 -24.24
N PHE A 254 17.68 3.88 -24.09
CA PHE A 254 17.69 5.12 -23.32
C PHE A 254 16.66 6.16 -23.80
N ALA A 255 16.46 6.27 -25.12
CA ALA A 255 15.48 7.19 -25.69
C ALA A 255 14.05 6.62 -25.77
N GLN A 256 13.84 5.36 -25.34
CA GLN A 256 12.52 4.73 -25.37
C GLN A 256 11.56 5.46 -24.43
N LYS A 257 10.39 5.84 -24.95
CA LYS A 257 9.32 6.47 -24.16
C LYS A 257 8.32 5.42 -23.70
N ASP A 258 7.70 5.69 -22.56
CA ASP A 258 6.53 4.93 -22.10
C ASP A 258 5.37 5.08 -23.09
N PRO A 259 4.57 4.02 -23.30
CA PRO A 259 3.36 4.12 -24.13
C PRO A 259 2.40 5.19 -23.58
N PRO A 260 1.74 5.99 -24.43
CA PRO A 260 0.77 7.00 -23.98
C PRO A 260 -0.36 6.46 -23.10
N SER A 261 -0.78 5.22 -23.33
CA SER A 261 -1.77 4.53 -22.49
C SER A 261 -1.26 4.24 -21.08
N LEU A 262 0.03 3.95 -20.92
CA LEU A 262 0.65 3.73 -19.63
C LEU A 262 0.83 5.05 -18.87
N GLN A 263 1.18 6.12 -19.58
CA GLN A 263 1.22 7.48 -19.03
C GLN A 263 -0.18 7.91 -18.55
N LEU A 264 -1.23 7.69 -19.35
CA LEU A 264 -2.60 8.03 -18.91
C LEU A 264 -2.98 7.30 -17.62
N ARG A 265 -2.69 6.00 -17.50
CA ARG A 265 -2.95 5.24 -16.26
C ARG A 265 -2.14 5.77 -15.07
N HIS A 266 -0.91 6.20 -15.31
CA HIS A 266 -0.07 6.86 -14.30
C HIS A 266 -0.71 8.17 -13.81
N ASP A 267 -1.19 8.99 -14.74
CA ASP A 267 -1.85 10.26 -14.40
C ASP A 267 -3.19 10.03 -13.68
N LEU A 268 -3.94 8.98 -14.05
CA LEU A 268 -5.16 8.55 -13.34
C LEU A 268 -4.84 8.08 -11.92
N MET A 269 -3.77 7.31 -11.70
CA MET A 269 -3.28 6.94 -10.36
C MET A 269 -2.97 8.20 -9.53
N ARG A 270 -2.21 9.16 -10.08
CA ARG A 270 -1.87 10.42 -9.39
C ARG A 270 -3.12 11.23 -9.05
N ALA A 271 -4.08 11.29 -9.97
CA ALA A 271 -5.37 11.93 -9.76
C ALA A 271 -6.21 11.25 -8.67
N LYS A 272 -6.27 9.91 -8.67
CA LYS A 272 -6.98 9.13 -7.65
C LYS A 272 -6.36 9.35 -6.27
N LEU A 273 -5.04 9.23 -6.16
CA LEU A 273 -4.30 9.48 -4.91
C LEU A 273 -4.54 10.90 -4.40
N SER A 274 -4.44 11.91 -5.27
CA SER A 274 -4.77 13.30 -4.91
C SER A 274 -6.20 13.42 -4.38
N GLY A 275 -7.18 12.85 -5.10
CA GLY A 275 -8.59 12.89 -4.70
C GLY A 275 -8.86 12.29 -3.32
N TYR A 276 -8.22 11.17 -2.97
CA TYR A 276 -8.46 10.47 -1.69
C TYR A 276 -7.59 10.93 -0.52
N LEU A 277 -6.37 11.41 -0.78
CA LEU A 277 -5.38 11.69 0.25
C LEU A 277 -5.21 13.19 0.54
N GLU A 278 -5.45 14.04 -0.45
CA GLU A 278 -5.37 15.49 -0.26
C GLU A 278 -6.72 16.05 0.20
N ASN A 279 -6.68 17.19 0.91
CA ASN A 279 -7.92 17.90 1.22
C ASN A 279 -8.55 18.43 -0.09
N PRO A 280 -9.90 18.58 -0.16
CA PRO A 280 -10.57 18.98 -1.39
C PRO A 280 -10.07 20.29 -2.02
N GLN A 281 -9.66 21.29 -1.21
CA GLN A 281 -9.16 22.55 -1.75
C GLN A 281 -7.84 22.37 -2.49
N THR A 282 -6.92 21.56 -1.95
CA THR A 282 -5.68 21.20 -2.65
C THR A 282 -5.97 20.50 -3.97
N VAL A 283 -6.94 19.58 -3.99
CA VAL A 283 -7.38 18.87 -5.21
C VAL A 283 -7.86 19.87 -6.27
N PHE A 284 -8.75 20.81 -5.91
CA PHE A 284 -9.28 21.80 -6.86
C PHE A 284 -8.24 22.81 -7.33
N ASN A 285 -7.23 23.12 -6.50
CA ASN A 285 -6.11 23.97 -6.91
C ASN A 285 -5.18 23.25 -7.89
N ARG A 286 -4.90 21.95 -7.65
CA ARG A 286 -4.07 21.11 -8.51
C ARG A 286 -4.77 20.79 -9.84
N TYR A 287 -6.08 20.60 -9.79
CA TYR A 287 -6.92 20.25 -10.94
C TYR A 287 -8.05 21.28 -11.10
N PRO A 288 -7.76 22.52 -11.52
CA PRO A 288 -8.76 23.56 -11.68
C PRO A 288 -9.80 23.19 -12.74
N GLU A 289 -10.99 23.79 -12.69
CA GLU A 289 -12.07 23.50 -13.65
C GLU A 289 -11.69 23.79 -15.11
N SER A 290 -10.73 24.69 -15.35
CA SER A 290 -10.15 24.92 -16.67
C SER A 290 -9.38 23.72 -17.23
N ASN A 291 -8.91 22.82 -16.36
CA ASN A 291 -8.29 21.56 -16.77
C ASN A 291 -9.38 20.50 -17.00
N THR A 292 -9.71 20.27 -18.26
CA THR A 292 -10.75 19.33 -18.70
C THR A 292 -10.25 17.92 -18.99
N THR A 293 -8.98 17.63 -18.71
CA THR A 293 -8.39 16.30 -18.92
C THR A 293 -9.09 15.24 -18.06
N LEU A 294 -9.04 13.98 -18.51
CA LEU A 294 -9.65 12.86 -17.80
C LEU A 294 -9.11 12.69 -16.36
N PRO A 295 -7.78 12.75 -16.09
CA PRO A 295 -7.26 12.72 -14.72
C PRO A 295 -7.77 13.87 -13.85
N ALA A 296 -7.86 15.08 -14.40
CA ALA A 296 -8.35 16.23 -13.65
C ALA A 296 -9.82 16.06 -13.23
N ARG A 297 -10.66 15.57 -14.14
CA ARG A 297 -12.06 15.22 -13.83
C ARG A 297 -12.16 14.08 -12.81
N TYR A 298 -11.29 13.08 -12.91
CA TYR A 298 -11.24 11.97 -11.97
C TYR A 298 -10.93 12.45 -10.55
N ALA A 299 -9.87 13.23 -10.38
CA ALA A 299 -9.52 13.84 -9.10
C ALA A 299 -10.66 14.73 -8.55
N ARG A 300 -11.26 15.57 -9.41
CA ARG A 300 -12.37 16.44 -9.02
C ARG A 300 -13.62 15.68 -8.62
N ALA A 301 -13.97 14.57 -9.27
CA ALA A 301 -15.12 13.75 -8.88
C ALA A 301 -14.96 13.24 -7.44
N ILE A 302 -13.77 12.74 -7.11
CA ILE A 302 -13.41 12.29 -5.75
C ILE A 302 -13.40 13.49 -4.78
N GLY A 303 -12.76 14.59 -5.17
CA GLY A 303 -12.70 15.81 -4.36
C GLY A 303 -14.08 16.40 -4.04
N LYS A 304 -15.02 16.38 -4.99
CA LYS A 304 -16.42 16.81 -4.79
C LYS A 304 -17.14 15.90 -3.79
N PHE A 305 -16.93 14.58 -3.88
CA PHE A 305 -17.48 13.63 -2.92
C PHE A 305 -17.00 13.93 -1.49
N PHE A 306 -15.69 14.12 -1.29
CA PHE A 306 -15.12 14.39 0.04
C PHE A 306 -15.29 15.82 0.54
N LYS A 307 -15.50 16.80 -0.35
CA LYS A 307 -15.95 18.14 0.04
C LYS A 307 -17.28 18.07 0.79
N GLY A 308 -18.12 17.08 0.46
CA GLY A 308 -19.42 16.88 1.08
C GLY A 308 -20.41 18.00 0.78
N GLY A 309 -21.45 18.08 1.59
CA GLY A 309 -22.58 19.00 1.41
C GLY A 309 -23.76 18.40 0.63
N PRO A 310 -24.89 19.12 0.54
CA PRO A 310 -26.06 18.65 -0.21
C PRO A 310 -25.72 18.44 -1.68
N GLY A 311 -26.07 17.28 -2.23
CA GLY A 311 -25.81 16.96 -3.64
C GLY A 311 -24.40 16.46 -3.97
N ALA A 312 -23.52 16.28 -2.97
CA ALA A 312 -22.14 15.88 -3.21
C ALA A 312 -22.02 14.49 -3.85
N LEU A 313 -22.84 13.53 -3.40
CA LEU A 313 -22.91 12.20 -3.99
C LEU A 313 -23.40 12.28 -5.43
N GLU A 314 -24.48 13.03 -5.68
CA GLU A 314 -25.09 13.18 -7.01
C GLU A 314 -24.11 13.82 -7.99
N ALA A 315 -23.38 14.87 -7.58
CA ALA A 315 -22.36 15.51 -8.39
C ALA A 315 -21.19 14.55 -8.72
N ALA A 316 -20.70 13.80 -7.72
CA ALA A 316 -19.63 12.83 -7.93
C ALA A 316 -20.05 11.68 -8.85
N LEU A 317 -21.30 11.19 -8.70
CA LEU A 317 -21.87 10.17 -9.58
C LEU A 317 -22.06 10.69 -11.02
N GLN A 318 -22.52 11.93 -11.20
CA GLN A 318 -22.67 12.55 -12.51
C GLN A 318 -21.33 12.63 -13.27
N ASP A 319 -20.28 13.09 -12.59
CA ASP A 319 -18.94 13.15 -13.18
C ASP A 319 -18.42 11.74 -13.52
N THR A 320 -18.62 10.77 -12.62
CA THR A 320 -18.21 9.38 -12.82
C THR A 320 -18.95 8.71 -13.98
N GLU A 321 -20.25 8.94 -14.12
CA GLU A 321 -21.05 8.41 -15.22
C GLU A 321 -20.68 9.02 -16.57
N ALA A 322 -20.26 10.30 -16.59
CA ALA A 322 -19.67 10.89 -17.79
C ALA A 322 -18.36 10.18 -18.15
N MET A 323 -17.47 9.93 -17.19
CA MET A 323 -16.22 9.19 -17.42
C MET A 323 -16.46 7.75 -17.91
N ILE A 324 -17.46 7.05 -17.36
CA ILE A 324 -17.87 5.71 -17.80
C ILE A 324 -18.39 5.74 -19.25
N ARG A 325 -19.20 6.74 -19.63
CA ARG A 325 -19.71 6.84 -21.01
C ARG A 325 -18.60 7.08 -22.02
N GLU A 326 -17.60 7.87 -21.66
CA GLU A 326 -16.44 8.13 -22.50
C GLU A 326 -15.46 6.94 -22.55
N ASN A 327 -15.35 6.17 -21.45
CA ASN A 327 -14.39 5.08 -21.30
C ASN A 327 -15.07 3.81 -20.73
N PRO A 328 -16.00 3.18 -21.46
CA PRO A 328 -16.84 2.09 -20.94
C PRO A 328 -16.07 0.80 -20.65
N SER A 329 -14.83 0.68 -21.15
CA SER A 329 -13.95 -0.47 -20.90
C SER A 329 -13.02 -0.26 -19.71
N TYR A 330 -13.00 0.91 -19.07
CA TYR A 330 -12.13 1.18 -17.93
C TYR A 330 -12.79 0.68 -16.62
N PRO A 331 -12.32 -0.43 -16.02
CA PRO A 331 -13.00 -1.07 -14.89
C PRO A 331 -13.12 -0.17 -13.66
N TYR A 332 -12.14 0.72 -13.45
CA TYR A 332 -12.01 1.46 -12.19
C TYR A 332 -12.98 2.64 -12.08
N PHE A 333 -13.59 3.11 -13.16
CA PHE A 333 -14.69 4.08 -13.05
C PHE A 333 -15.98 3.42 -12.56
N HIS A 334 -16.21 2.16 -12.91
CA HIS A 334 -17.31 1.38 -12.34
C HIS A 334 -17.06 1.05 -10.86
N GLU A 335 -15.81 0.77 -10.49
CA GLU A 335 -15.37 0.61 -9.09
C GLU A 335 -15.58 1.91 -8.31
N LEU A 336 -15.11 3.05 -8.82
CA LEU A 336 -15.32 4.36 -8.20
C LEU A 336 -16.80 4.69 -7.94
N LYS A 337 -17.66 4.43 -8.94
CA LYS A 337 -19.11 4.60 -8.79
C LYS A 337 -19.64 3.74 -7.64
N ALA A 338 -19.19 2.50 -7.53
CA ALA A 338 -19.56 1.61 -6.45
C ALA A 338 -19.04 2.11 -5.10
N ASP A 339 -17.78 2.55 -5.02
CA ASP A 339 -17.17 3.09 -3.80
C ASP A 339 -18.00 4.26 -3.23
N PHE A 340 -18.40 5.24 -4.06
CA PHE A 340 -19.27 6.34 -3.61
C PHE A 340 -20.62 5.86 -3.09
N LEU A 341 -21.23 4.87 -3.73
CA LEU A 341 -22.49 4.28 -3.29
C LEU A 341 -22.32 3.52 -1.96
N MET A 342 -21.27 2.71 -1.84
CA MET A 342 -20.98 1.96 -0.62
C MET A 342 -20.69 2.89 0.56
N ARG A 343 -19.91 3.95 0.36
CA ARG A 343 -19.61 4.97 1.39
C ARG A 343 -20.82 5.72 1.90
N THR A 344 -21.89 5.78 1.11
CA THR A 344 -23.15 6.42 1.48
C THR A 344 -24.22 5.43 1.92
N GLY A 345 -23.82 4.18 2.21
CA GLY A 345 -24.70 3.11 2.70
C GLY A 345 -25.54 2.43 1.62
N LYS A 346 -25.41 2.82 0.35
CA LYS A 346 -26.19 2.31 -0.79
C LYS A 346 -25.57 1.02 -1.36
N MET A 347 -25.33 0.02 -0.51
CA MET A 347 -24.65 -1.24 -0.87
C MET A 347 -25.32 -1.98 -2.03
N ALA A 348 -26.64 -2.15 -1.99
CA ALA A 348 -27.38 -2.85 -3.04
C ALA A 348 -27.25 -2.16 -4.42
N ALA A 349 -27.21 -0.81 -4.44
CA ALA A 349 -27.05 -0.04 -5.66
C ALA A 349 -25.63 -0.12 -6.25
N ALA A 350 -24.63 -0.48 -5.43
CA ALA A 350 -23.25 -0.65 -5.88
C ALA A 350 -23.03 -1.96 -6.67
N ILE A 351 -23.83 -3.01 -6.40
CA ILE A 351 -23.66 -4.36 -6.97
C ILE A 351 -23.57 -4.36 -8.51
N PRO A 352 -24.46 -3.69 -9.29
CA PRO A 352 -24.37 -3.69 -10.74
C PRO A 352 -23.05 -3.09 -11.25
N SER A 353 -22.58 -2.02 -10.62
CA SER A 353 -21.33 -1.35 -10.98
C SER A 353 -20.13 -2.25 -10.67
N LEU A 354 -20.10 -2.92 -9.51
CA LEU A 354 -19.03 -3.87 -9.15
C LEU A 354 -19.01 -5.11 -10.05
N ARG A 355 -20.18 -5.64 -10.45
CA ARG A 355 -20.24 -6.74 -11.42
C ARG A 355 -19.68 -6.34 -12.78
N GLN A 356 -19.99 -5.13 -13.24
CA GLN A 356 -19.43 -4.61 -14.49
C GLN A 356 -17.92 -4.37 -14.37
N SER A 357 -17.46 -3.81 -13.24
CA SER A 357 -16.03 -3.64 -12.96
C SER A 357 -15.28 -4.98 -12.96
N LEU A 358 -15.81 -6.00 -12.27
CA LEU A 358 -15.23 -7.34 -12.22
C LEU A 358 -15.25 -8.04 -13.58
N LYS A 359 -16.26 -7.81 -14.42
CA LYS A 359 -16.29 -8.32 -15.80
C LYS A 359 -15.13 -7.77 -16.64
N LEU A 360 -14.79 -6.49 -16.45
CA LEU A 360 -13.70 -5.81 -17.15
C LEU A 360 -12.32 -6.11 -16.53
N ALA A 361 -12.26 -6.38 -15.23
CA ALA A 361 -11.05 -6.76 -14.49
C ALA A 361 -11.23 -8.09 -13.73
N PRO A 362 -11.35 -9.24 -14.45
CA PRO A 362 -11.75 -10.52 -13.86
C PRO A 362 -10.75 -11.08 -12.85
N ASN A 363 -9.51 -10.59 -12.85
CA ASN A 363 -8.42 -11.05 -12.01
C ASN A 363 -8.18 -10.16 -10.76
N SER A 364 -9.04 -9.18 -10.49
CA SER A 364 -8.87 -8.30 -9.33
C SER A 364 -9.40 -8.95 -8.05
N PRO A 365 -8.54 -9.35 -7.08
CA PRO A 365 -9.01 -9.86 -5.79
C PRO A 365 -9.75 -8.78 -4.99
N LEU A 366 -9.35 -7.51 -5.10
CA LEU A 366 -9.96 -6.40 -4.36
C LEU A 366 -11.39 -6.11 -4.83
N ILE A 367 -11.64 -6.08 -6.15
CA ILE A 367 -12.99 -5.89 -6.68
C ILE A 367 -13.91 -7.07 -6.27
N ARG A 368 -13.38 -8.30 -6.19
CA ARG A 368 -14.14 -9.45 -5.68
C ARG A 368 -14.53 -9.26 -4.21
N VAL A 369 -13.62 -8.75 -3.39
CA VAL A 369 -13.86 -8.46 -1.96
C VAL A 369 -14.87 -7.32 -1.79
N GLU A 370 -14.81 -6.28 -2.62
CA GLU A 370 -15.80 -5.19 -2.64
C GLU A 370 -17.18 -5.69 -3.05
N LEU A 371 -17.28 -6.49 -4.11
CA LEU A 371 -18.55 -7.09 -4.54
C LEU A 371 -19.13 -8.00 -3.45
N ALA A 372 -18.31 -8.85 -2.83
CA ALA A 372 -18.72 -9.67 -1.69
C ALA A 372 -19.12 -8.83 -0.45
N THR A 373 -18.54 -7.64 -0.27
CA THR A 373 -18.98 -6.69 0.75
C THR A 373 -20.38 -6.16 0.41
N ALA A 374 -20.61 -5.70 -0.81
CA ALA A 374 -21.90 -5.17 -1.23
C ALA A 374 -23.02 -6.23 -1.20
N LEU A 375 -22.71 -7.48 -1.56
CA LEU A 375 -23.66 -8.60 -1.52
C LEU A 375 -24.18 -8.93 -0.12
N GLN A 376 -23.48 -8.50 0.95
CA GLN A 376 -23.96 -8.70 2.33
C GLN A 376 -25.19 -7.86 2.68
N SER A 377 -25.59 -6.90 1.84
CA SER A 377 -26.89 -6.22 2.00
C SER A 377 -28.09 -7.09 1.61
N SER A 378 -27.85 -8.30 1.09
CA SER A 378 -28.88 -9.31 0.81
C SER A 378 -28.63 -10.54 1.68
N ASP A 379 -29.68 -11.08 2.30
CA ASP A 379 -29.63 -12.35 3.02
C ASP A 379 -29.98 -13.56 2.13
N SER A 380 -30.19 -13.36 0.83
CA SER A 380 -30.55 -14.45 -0.08
C SER A 380 -29.45 -15.51 -0.18
N ALA A 381 -29.86 -16.78 -0.33
CA ALA A 381 -28.92 -17.90 -0.45
C ALA A 381 -27.99 -17.75 -1.66
N GLU A 382 -28.48 -17.15 -2.75
CA GLU A 382 -27.72 -16.87 -3.98
C GLU A 382 -26.64 -15.83 -3.73
N ALA A 383 -26.96 -14.73 -3.04
CA ALA A 383 -26.00 -13.68 -2.72
C ALA A 383 -24.90 -14.20 -1.78
N GLN A 384 -25.28 -15.00 -0.78
CA GLN A 384 -24.33 -15.65 0.12
C GLN A 384 -23.42 -16.65 -0.64
N LYS A 385 -23.98 -17.43 -1.57
CA LYS A 385 -23.20 -18.36 -2.40
C LYS A 385 -22.22 -17.61 -3.30
N GLU A 386 -22.67 -16.56 -4.00
CA GLU A 386 -21.82 -15.72 -4.85
C GLU A 386 -20.68 -15.09 -4.02
N ALA A 387 -20.98 -14.56 -2.83
CA ALA A 387 -19.97 -13.99 -1.95
C ALA A 387 -18.89 -15.01 -1.54
N VAL A 388 -19.27 -16.25 -1.19
CA VAL A 388 -18.30 -17.31 -0.87
C VAL A 388 -17.39 -17.62 -2.06
N GLU A 389 -17.96 -17.74 -3.27
CA GLU A 389 -17.17 -18.02 -4.48
C GLU A 389 -16.19 -16.89 -4.80
N LEU A 390 -16.62 -15.64 -4.67
CA LEU A 390 -15.79 -14.45 -4.88
C LEU A 390 -14.65 -14.38 -3.87
N LEU A 391 -14.95 -14.57 -2.58
CA LEU A 391 -13.95 -14.48 -1.51
C LEU A 391 -12.93 -15.62 -1.58
N ARG A 392 -13.37 -16.85 -1.87
CA ARG A 392 -12.44 -17.98 -2.08
C ARG A 392 -11.51 -17.73 -3.26
N LYS A 393 -12.01 -17.19 -4.37
CA LYS A 393 -11.18 -16.81 -5.52
C LYS A 393 -10.21 -15.67 -5.17
N ALA A 394 -10.67 -14.64 -4.45
CA ALA A 394 -9.82 -13.54 -4.01
C ALA A 394 -8.65 -14.03 -3.15
N LEU A 395 -8.90 -14.98 -2.24
CA LEU A 395 -7.88 -15.57 -1.36
C LEU A 395 -6.87 -16.49 -2.07
N ILE A 396 -7.11 -16.86 -3.32
CA ILE A 396 -6.10 -17.55 -4.15
C ILE A 396 -5.03 -16.54 -4.61
N ASP A 397 -5.48 -15.36 -5.05
CA ASP A 397 -4.61 -14.32 -5.61
C ASP A 397 -4.04 -13.38 -4.52
N ASP A 398 -4.74 -13.22 -3.40
CA ASP A 398 -4.39 -12.36 -2.26
C ASP A 398 -4.61 -13.11 -0.93
N SER A 399 -3.74 -14.11 -0.70
CA SER A 399 -3.87 -15.06 0.42
C SER A 399 -3.70 -14.43 1.81
N GLU A 400 -3.19 -13.21 1.90
CA GLU A 400 -2.96 -12.49 3.16
C GLU A 400 -4.11 -11.49 3.47
N ASN A 401 -5.20 -11.53 2.69
CA ASN A 401 -6.30 -10.59 2.83
C ASN A 401 -7.17 -10.90 4.07
N GLY A 402 -6.78 -10.36 5.22
CA GLY A 402 -7.53 -10.50 6.48
C GLY A 402 -8.99 -10.05 6.37
N ARG A 403 -9.28 -9.01 5.56
CA ARG A 403 -10.66 -8.57 5.30
C ARG A 403 -11.47 -9.65 4.57
N ALA A 404 -10.92 -10.28 3.54
CA ALA A 404 -11.59 -11.34 2.81
C ALA A 404 -11.93 -12.53 3.74
N TYR A 405 -11.00 -12.91 4.63
CA TYR A 405 -11.25 -13.91 5.66
C TYR A 405 -12.38 -13.52 6.61
N ARG A 406 -12.41 -12.27 7.10
CA ARG A 406 -13.51 -11.77 7.95
C ARG A 406 -14.86 -11.84 7.26
N LEU A 407 -14.94 -11.39 6.01
CA LEU A 407 -16.20 -11.45 5.26
C LEU A 407 -16.62 -12.90 5.02
N LEU A 408 -15.67 -13.80 4.74
CA LEU A 408 -15.97 -15.21 4.51
C LEU A 408 -16.46 -15.89 5.80
N ALA A 409 -15.87 -15.57 6.95
CA ALA A 409 -16.35 -16.00 8.26
C ALA A 409 -17.79 -15.53 8.51
N ASN A 410 -18.10 -14.26 8.26
CA ASN A 410 -19.46 -13.72 8.43
C ASN A 410 -20.48 -14.47 7.56
N VAL A 411 -20.14 -14.76 6.30
CA VAL A 411 -21.03 -15.51 5.42
C VAL A 411 -21.19 -16.95 5.90
N TYR A 412 -20.15 -17.61 6.41
CA TYR A 412 -20.27 -18.95 6.99
C TYR A 412 -21.09 -19.00 8.26
N TYR A 413 -21.01 -17.99 9.14
CA TYR A 413 -21.92 -17.88 10.28
C TYR A 413 -23.38 -17.78 9.83
N LYS A 414 -23.69 -16.97 8.82
CA LYS A 414 -25.05 -16.87 8.26
C LYS A 414 -25.55 -18.20 7.67
N GLN A 415 -24.63 -19.03 7.15
CA GLN A 415 -24.95 -20.36 6.61
C GLN A 415 -25.03 -21.46 7.68
N GLY A 416 -24.82 -21.15 8.97
CA GLY A 416 -24.76 -22.16 10.03
C GLY A 416 -23.50 -23.04 10.03
N LYS A 417 -22.47 -22.66 9.27
CA LYS A 417 -21.18 -23.36 9.15
C LYS A 417 -20.19 -22.85 10.19
N SER A 418 -20.51 -23.03 11.46
CA SER A 418 -19.71 -22.50 12.58
C SER A 418 -18.25 -22.96 12.59
N PRO A 419 -17.89 -24.23 12.31
CA PRO A 419 -16.50 -24.66 12.27
C PRO A 419 -15.68 -23.93 11.20
N GLU A 420 -16.24 -23.78 10.00
CA GLU A 420 -15.60 -23.08 8.89
C GLU A 420 -15.54 -21.57 9.14
N ALA A 421 -16.56 -21.00 9.78
CA ALA A 421 -16.55 -19.60 10.17
C ALA A 421 -15.42 -19.31 11.17
N ASP A 422 -15.29 -20.13 12.22
CA ASP A 422 -14.21 -20.04 13.19
C ASP A 422 -12.84 -20.19 12.53
N ALA A 423 -12.71 -21.12 11.58
CA ALA A 423 -11.49 -21.33 10.83
C ALA A 423 -11.08 -20.07 10.04
N MET A 424 -12.04 -19.39 9.41
CA MET A 424 -11.76 -18.15 8.67
C MET A 424 -11.49 -16.98 9.62
N THR A 425 -12.16 -16.91 10.78
CA THR A 425 -11.85 -15.93 11.83
C THR A 425 -10.43 -16.10 12.35
N ALA A 426 -9.96 -17.33 12.54
CA ALA A 426 -8.59 -17.60 12.94
C ALA A 426 -7.57 -17.08 11.90
N GLN A 427 -7.80 -17.37 10.61
CA GLN A 427 -6.95 -16.86 9.51
C GLN A 427 -6.93 -15.33 9.47
N ALA A 428 -8.08 -14.67 9.62
CA ALA A 428 -8.16 -13.21 9.68
C ALA A 428 -7.27 -12.65 10.81
N TYR A 429 -7.43 -13.15 12.03
CA TYR A 429 -6.60 -12.71 13.15
C TYR A 429 -5.11 -13.00 12.95
N PHE A 430 -4.76 -14.10 12.29
CA PHE A 430 -3.37 -14.45 12.00
C PHE A 430 -2.71 -13.42 11.09
N TYR A 431 -3.32 -13.11 9.94
CA TYR A 431 -2.80 -12.10 9.01
C TYR A 431 -2.91 -10.67 9.54
N GLU A 432 -3.77 -10.44 10.53
CA GLU A 432 -3.83 -9.19 11.30
C GLU A 432 -2.85 -9.13 12.46
N GLY A 433 -1.97 -10.14 12.60
CA GLY A 433 -0.93 -10.26 13.64
C GLY A 433 -1.47 -10.46 15.06
N ASN A 434 -2.77 -10.71 15.22
CA ASN A 434 -3.36 -11.06 16.50
C ASN A 434 -3.25 -12.57 16.74
N ILE A 435 -2.01 -13.05 16.88
CA ILE A 435 -1.67 -14.47 16.99
C ILE A 435 -2.42 -15.17 18.13
N LYS A 436 -2.60 -14.49 19.28
CA LYS A 436 -3.33 -15.05 20.43
C LYS A 436 -4.79 -15.36 20.09
N GLN A 437 -5.50 -14.43 19.45
CA GLN A 437 -6.88 -14.67 19.02
C GLN A 437 -6.92 -15.70 17.89
N ALA A 438 -5.99 -15.63 16.94
CA ALA A 438 -5.88 -16.60 15.86
C ALA A 438 -5.81 -18.04 16.39
N GLN A 439 -4.94 -18.30 17.36
CA GLN A 439 -4.78 -19.60 17.99
C GLN A 439 -6.03 -20.07 18.75
N LEU A 440 -6.77 -19.15 19.39
CA LEU A 440 -8.00 -19.49 20.11
C LEU A 440 -9.09 -19.97 19.15
N PHE A 441 -9.34 -19.20 18.08
CA PHE A 441 -10.34 -19.56 17.08
C PHE A 441 -9.92 -20.81 16.30
N ALA A 442 -8.62 -20.97 15.99
CA ALA A 442 -8.12 -22.15 15.30
C ALA A 442 -8.36 -23.44 16.09
N LYS A 443 -8.08 -23.43 17.40
CA LYS A 443 -8.36 -24.58 18.29
C LYS A 443 -9.85 -24.90 18.32
N ARG A 444 -10.70 -23.88 18.41
CA ARG A 444 -12.16 -24.06 18.43
C ARG A 444 -12.66 -24.68 17.12
N ALA A 445 -12.17 -24.20 15.98
CA ALA A 445 -12.50 -24.73 14.66
C ALA A 445 -12.06 -26.20 14.51
N GLN A 446 -10.82 -26.54 14.87
CA GLN A 446 -10.26 -27.88 14.70
C GLN A 446 -11.02 -28.98 15.45
N LEU A 447 -11.65 -28.66 16.59
CA LEU A 447 -12.46 -29.62 17.35
C LEU A 447 -13.68 -30.13 16.57
N GLN A 448 -14.15 -29.37 15.58
CA GLN A 448 -15.37 -29.67 14.83
C GLN A 448 -15.13 -29.89 13.33
N LEU A 449 -13.98 -29.44 12.80
CA LEU A 449 -13.58 -29.71 11.43
C LEU A 449 -13.14 -31.16 11.23
N ARG A 450 -13.37 -31.70 10.03
CA ARG A 450 -12.84 -33.01 9.63
C ARG A 450 -11.30 -32.97 9.63
N ALA A 451 -10.68 -33.83 10.42
CA ALA A 451 -9.23 -33.97 10.47
C ALA A 451 -8.63 -34.18 9.08
N GLY A 452 -7.56 -33.44 8.77
CA GLY A 452 -6.88 -33.48 7.47
C GLY A 452 -7.57 -32.70 6.34
N SER A 453 -8.69 -32.01 6.59
CA SER A 453 -9.25 -31.08 5.61
C SER A 453 -8.31 -29.87 5.38
N PRO A 454 -8.40 -29.16 4.23
CA PRO A 454 -7.58 -27.97 3.99
C PRO A 454 -7.73 -26.91 5.08
N GLU A 455 -8.96 -26.65 5.53
CA GLU A 455 -9.25 -25.71 6.62
C GLU A 455 -8.66 -26.18 7.95
N TRP A 456 -8.69 -27.50 8.22
CA TRP A 456 -8.09 -28.08 9.43
C TRP A 456 -6.57 -27.90 9.43
N LEU A 457 -5.90 -28.20 8.32
CA LEU A 457 -4.43 -28.09 8.16
C LEU A 457 -3.95 -26.65 8.33
N LYS A 458 -4.60 -25.69 7.64
CA LYS A 458 -4.23 -24.28 7.76
C LYS A 458 -4.41 -23.73 9.18
N ASN A 459 -5.36 -24.28 9.95
CA ASN A 459 -5.56 -23.90 11.35
C ASN A 459 -4.56 -24.60 12.27
N ASP A 460 -4.09 -25.80 11.91
CA ASP A 460 -3.00 -26.47 12.61
C ASP A 460 -1.71 -25.65 12.56
N ASP A 461 -1.39 -25.11 11.39
CA ASP A 461 -0.26 -24.21 11.19
C ASP A 461 -0.33 -22.99 12.13
N ILE A 462 -1.52 -22.39 12.29
CA ILE A 462 -1.73 -21.25 13.21
C ILE A 462 -1.51 -21.66 14.67
N ILE A 463 -2.03 -22.81 15.08
CA ILE A 463 -1.92 -23.31 16.46
C ILE A 463 -0.46 -23.55 16.83
N ASN A 464 0.30 -24.10 15.89
CA ASN A 464 1.70 -24.46 16.07
C ASN A 464 2.66 -23.31 15.77
N TYR A 465 2.17 -22.19 15.22
CA TYR A 465 2.98 -21.01 14.93
C TYR A 465 3.57 -20.41 16.21
N LYS A 466 4.90 -20.23 16.20
CA LYS A 466 5.66 -19.52 17.23
C LYS A 466 6.32 -18.30 16.59
N PRO A 467 6.06 -17.07 17.08
CA PRO A 467 6.76 -15.89 16.59
C PRO A 467 8.27 -16.07 16.74
N GLN A 468 9.05 -15.76 15.70
CA GLN A 468 10.49 -15.68 15.83
C GLN A 468 10.81 -14.41 16.65
N THR A 469 11.45 -14.61 17.81
CA THR A 469 11.88 -13.54 18.73
C THR A 469 13.14 -12.86 18.25
#